data_AF-A0A423UU96-F1
#
_entry.id   AF-A0A423UU96-F1
#
_cell.length_a   1.000
_cell.length_b   1.000
_cell.length_c   1.000
_cell.angle_alpha   90.00
_cell.angle_beta   90.00
_cell.angle_gamma   90.00
#
_symmetry.space_group_name_H-M   'P 1'
#
loop_
_entity.id
_entity.type
_entity.pdbx_description
1 polymer ?
#
loop_
_entity_poly.entity_id
_entity_poly.type
_entity_poly.pdbx_seq_one_letter_code
_entity_poly.pdbx_strand_id
1 'polypeptide(L)'
;MCRHIAYVGEPVTLGEVLVRPPHSLVRQSWEPRRQRYGTVNADGFGVGWYAEGDPAPGRYRRQGPWPASLAGAAAALPAEKLLSLAARNDSALVWALIRHRTDAGDDVPRAVAETVREVAAAAPGSRLNLLLTDGATITATAWGDTLWYLTEPGRRTAVASEPYDDDPLWREVPDRTLLVATASDVLLTPLKEPPA
;
A
#
# COMPACT_ATOMS: atom_id res chain seq x y z
N MET A 1 1.58 9.01 6.95
CA MET A 1 1.06 7.72 6.45
C MET A 1 1.02 7.83 4.95
N CYS A 2 1.56 6.85 4.22
CA CYS A 2 1.58 6.88 2.75
C CYS A 2 0.18 6.76 2.15
N ARG A 3 0.00 7.18 0.90
CA ARG A 3 -1.15 6.83 0.06
C ARG A 3 -0.72 5.82 -1.01
N HIS A 4 -1.58 4.89 -1.33
CA HIS A 4 -1.29 3.77 -2.24
C HIS A 4 -2.54 3.39 -3.03
N ILE A 5 -2.32 2.83 -4.21
CA ILE A 5 -3.36 2.36 -5.13
C ILE A 5 -2.89 1.12 -5.89
N ALA A 6 -3.80 0.19 -6.13
CA ALA A 6 -3.61 -0.99 -6.95
C ALA A 6 -4.80 -1.14 -7.90
N TYR A 7 -4.55 -1.76 -9.04
CA TYR A 7 -5.50 -1.96 -10.13
C TYR A 7 -5.31 -3.36 -10.72
N VAL A 8 -6.42 -4.07 -10.94
CA VAL A 8 -6.47 -5.33 -11.69
C VAL A 8 -7.66 -5.28 -12.65
N GLY A 9 -7.48 -5.70 -13.90
CA GLY A 9 -8.52 -5.58 -14.93
C GLY A 9 -7.94 -5.39 -16.32
N GLU A 10 -8.73 -4.78 -17.22
CA GLU A 10 -8.29 -4.42 -18.57
C GLU A 10 -6.97 -3.62 -18.53
N PRO A 11 -6.01 -3.87 -19.44
CA PRO A 11 -4.76 -3.13 -19.47
C PRO A 11 -4.97 -1.62 -19.60
N VAL A 12 -4.31 -0.85 -18.73
CA VAL A 12 -4.33 0.62 -18.74
C VAL A 12 -2.91 1.15 -18.61
N THR A 13 -2.69 2.36 -19.10
CA THR A 13 -1.41 3.03 -18.88
C THR A 13 -1.29 3.50 -17.43
N LEU A 14 -0.06 3.57 -16.90
CA LEU A 14 0.18 4.10 -15.55
C LEU A 14 -0.41 5.50 -15.36
N GLY A 15 -0.43 6.32 -16.42
CA GLY A 15 -0.99 7.67 -16.39
C GLY A 15 -2.48 7.73 -16.08
N GLU A 16 -3.28 6.73 -16.50
CA GLU A 16 -4.75 6.76 -16.32
C GLU A 16 -5.15 6.47 -14.88
N VAL A 17 -4.29 5.76 -14.15
CA VAL A 17 -4.52 5.42 -12.74
C VAL A 17 -3.81 6.41 -11.82
N LEU A 18 -2.57 6.78 -12.14
CA LEU A 18 -1.69 7.50 -11.21
C LEU A 18 -1.71 9.01 -11.37
N VAL A 19 -2.05 9.54 -12.56
CA VAL A 19 -1.83 10.96 -12.90
C VAL A 19 -3.11 11.66 -13.30
N ARG A 20 -3.82 11.15 -14.31
CA ARG A 20 -4.96 11.80 -14.95
C ARG A 20 -6.19 11.97 -14.07
N PRO A 21 -6.52 11.06 -13.12
CA PRO A 21 -7.70 11.26 -12.29
C PRO A 21 -7.66 12.57 -11.49
N PRO A 22 -8.80 13.23 -11.26
CA PRO A 22 -8.85 14.55 -10.62
C PRO A 22 -8.30 14.56 -9.20
N HIS A 23 -8.37 13.42 -8.50
CA HIS A 23 -7.84 13.19 -7.15
C HIS A 23 -6.76 12.10 -7.17
N SER A 24 -5.98 12.03 -8.26
CA SER A 24 -4.99 10.98 -8.51
C SER A 24 -3.94 10.82 -7.41
N LEU A 25 -3.25 9.67 -7.41
CA LEU A 25 -2.17 9.41 -6.46
C LEU A 25 -1.07 10.50 -6.52
N VAL A 26 -0.80 11.05 -7.71
CA VAL A 26 0.09 12.20 -7.87
C VAL A 26 -0.44 13.40 -7.08
N ARG A 27 -1.72 13.76 -7.20
CA ARG A 27 -2.30 14.87 -6.42
C ARG A 27 -2.29 14.60 -4.92
N GLN A 28 -2.59 13.37 -4.52
CA GLN A 28 -2.53 12.93 -3.12
C GLN A 28 -1.13 13.05 -2.50
N SER A 29 -0.08 13.21 -3.31
CA SER A 29 1.28 13.47 -2.79
C SER A 29 1.44 14.83 -2.12
N TRP A 30 0.64 15.84 -2.49
CA TRP A 30 0.68 17.18 -1.89
C TRP A 30 -0.68 17.69 -1.37
N GLU A 31 -1.79 17.10 -1.80
CA GLU A 31 -3.15 17.48 -1.40
C GLU A 31 -4.02 16.23 -1.13
N PRO A 32 -3.67 15.38 -0.15
CA PRO A 32 -4.52 14.24 0.21
C PRO A 32 -5.79 14.71 0.92
N ARG A 33 -6.95 14.12 0.60
CA ARG A 33 -8.26 14.59 1.08
C ARG A 33 -8.74 13.88 2.35
N ARG A 34 -8.38 12.61 2.51
CA ARG A 34 -8.86 11.75 3.62
C ARG A 34 -7.73 11.30 4.55
N GLN A 35 -6.51 11.75 4.31
CA GLN A 35 -5.36 11.44 5.15
C GLN A 35 -5.46 12.13 6.52
N ARG A 36 -5.44 11.33 7.58
CA ARG A 36 -5.49 11.81 8.97
C ARG A 36 -4.10 12.03 9.58
N TYR A 37 -3.07 11.38 9.04
CA TYR A 37 -1.73 11.36 9.61
C TYR A 37 -0.65 11.75 8.59
N GLY A 38 -0.02 12.90 8.81
CA GLY A 38 0.93 13.54 7.89
C GLY A 38 0.21 14.47 6.92
N THR A 39 0.85 15.59 6.58
CA THR A 39 0.26 16.64 5.73
C THR A 39 0.40 16.34 4.23
N VAL A 40 1.49 15.69 3.84
CA VAL A 40 1.86 15.39 2.45
C VAL A 40 2.55 14.02 2.37
N ASN A 41 2.73 13.49 1.15
CA ASN A 41 3.46 12.26 0.85
C ASN A 41 4.61 12.54 -0.13
N ALA A 42 5.66 13.21 0.34
CA ALA A 42 6.75 13.74 -0.50
C ALA A 42 8.10 12.98 -0.38
N ASP A 43 8.18 11.98 0.50
CA ASP A 43 9.44 11.31 0.85
C ASP A 43 9.92 10.28 -0.19
N GLY A 44 9.15 10.10 -1.25
CA GLY A 44 9.45 9.22 -2.37
C GLY A 44 8.20 8.52 -2.89
N PHE A 45 8.34 7.83 -4.02
CA PHE A 45 7.27 7.02 -4.60
C PHE A 45 7.82 5.74 -5.22
N GLY A 46 6.93 4.77 -5.38
CA GLY A 46 7.18 3.53 -6.09
C GLY A 46 5.99 3.17 -6.97
N VAL A 47 6.28 2.59 -8.13
CA VAL A 47 5.29 2.04 -9.05
C VAL A 47 5.74 0.63 -9.41
N GLY A 48 4.82 -0.33 -9.30
CA GLY A 48 5.00 -1.70 -9.79
C GLY A 48 3.92 -2.01 -10.81
N TRP A 49 4.25 -2.79 -11.84
CA TRP A 49 3.30 -3.25 -12.84
C TRP A 49 3.69 -4.63 -13.36
N TYR A 50 2.71 -5.35 -13.88
CA TYR A 50 2.92 -6.61 -14.57
C TYR A 50 2.75 -6.36 -16.06
N ALA A 51 3.76 -6.69 -16.85
CA ALA A 51 3.72 -6.54 -18.31
C ALA A 51 3.22 -7.83 -18.94
N GLU A 52 2.51 -7.72 -20.07
CA GLU A 52 2.05 -8.90 -20.80
C GLU A 52 3.23 -9.79 -21.20
N GLY A 53 3.15 -11.08 -20.87
CA GLY A 53 4.20 -12.06 -21.16
C GLY A 53 5.41 -12.04 -20.22
N ASP A 54 5.47 -11.11 -19.24
CA ASP A 54 6.52 -11.10 -18.22
C ASP A 54 5.96 -11.52 -16.84
N PRO A 55 6.37 -12.69 -16.30
CA PRO A 55 5.90 -13.12 -14.99
C PRO A 55 6.50 -12.29 -13.84
N ALA A 56 7.54 -11.50 -14.09
CA ALA A 56 8.15 -10.65 -13.09
C ALA A 56 7.55 -9.23 -13.13
N PRO A 57 7.29 -8.60 -11.96
CA PRO A 57 6.82 -7.23 -11.94
C PRO A 57 7.93 -6.25 -12.32
N GLY A 58 7.64 -5.38 -13.30
CA GLY A 58 8.37 -4.15 -13.52
C GLY A 58 8.25 -3.24 -12.31
N ARG A 59 9.35 -2.58 -11.92
CA ARG A 59 9.39 -1.73 -10.72
C ARG A 59 10.18 -0.47 -11.00
N TYR A 60 9.57 0.67 -10.70
CA TYR A 60 10.23 1.97 -10.70
C TYR A 60 10.09 2.59 -9.31
N ARG A 61 11.20 3.03 -8.71
CA ARG A 61 11.19 3.71 -7.41
C ARG A 61 12.06 4.94 -7.49
N ARG A 62 11.58 6.02 -6.89
CA ARG A 62 12.33 7.26 -6.76
C ARG A 62 12.19 7.76 -5.33
N GLN A 63 13.31 7.98 -4.66
CA GLN A 63 13.31 8.72 -3.40
C GLN A 63 12.99 10.20 -3.70
N GLY A 64 12.31 10.89 -2.79
CA GLY A 64 11.96 12.31 -2.96
C GLY A 64 13.19 13.23 -3.07
N PRO A 65 13.05 14.56 -2.89
CA PRO A 65 14.21 15.44 -2.71
C PRO A 65 15.01 15.09 -1.44
N TRP A 66 14.48 14.24 -0.56
CA TRP A 66 15.22 13.55 0.49
C TRP A 66 15.98 12.34 -0.09
N PRO A 67 17.26 12.08 0.29
CA PRO A 67 18.02 12.75 1.35
C PRO A 67 18.74 14.05 0.94
N ALA A 68 18.73 14.42 -0.34
CA ALA A 68 19.55 15.53 -0.88
C ALA A 68 19.25 16.90 -0.21
N SER A 69 17.99 17.20 0.06
CA SER A 69 17.52 18.42 0.75
C SER A 69 18.03 18.56 2.19
N LEU A 70 18.46 17.46 2.81
CA LEU A 70 19.00 17.44 4.17
C LEU A 70 20.48 17.02 4.22
N ALA A 71 21.16 17.00 3.07
CA ALA A 71 22.59 16.71 2.98
C ALA A 71 23.45 17.66 3.85
N GLY A 72 23.10 18.95 3.90
CA GLY A 72 23.81 19.93 4.73
C GLY A 72 23.67 19.67 6.24
N ALA A 73 22.50 19.24 6.70
CA ALA A 73 22.27 18.85 8.09
C ALA A 73 22.88 17.48 8.42
N ALA A 74 22.82 16.53 7.48
CA ALA A 74 23.41 15.20 7.62
C ALA A 74 24.95 15.24 7.72
N ALA A 75 25.61 16.23 7.09
CA ALA A 75 27.05 16.45 7.19
C ALA A 75 27.53 16.76 8.63
N ALA A 76 26.63 17.17 9.54
CA ALA A 76 26.95 17.40 10.94
C ALA A 76 26.94 16.13 11.81
N LEU A 77 26.49 14.98 11.27
CA LEU A 77 26.49 13.70 11.98
C LEU A 77 27.79 12.92 11.73
N PRO A 78 28.36 12.24 12.75
CA PRO A 78 29.42 11.27 12.52
C PRO A 78 28.97 10.19 11.54
N ALA A 79 29.84 9.81 10.59
CA ALA A 79 29.52 8.81 9.55
C ALA A 79 29.04 7.48 10.14
N GLU A 80 29.59 7.05 11.28
CA GLU A 80 29.14 5.87 12.03
C GLU A 80 27.68 6.01 12.53
N LYS A 81 27.31 7.19 13.01
CA LYS A 81 25.94 7.46 13.48
C LYS A 81 24.96 7.54 12.32
N LEU A 82 25.41 8.02 11.16
CA LEU A 82 24.65 8.06 9.90
C LEU A 82 24.46 6.66 9.29
N LEU A 83 25.49 5.82 9.31
CA LEU A 83 25.48 4.45 8.75
C LEU A 83 24.80 3.43 9.68
N SER A 84 24.76 3.70 10.99
CA SER A 84 23.92 2.96 11.94
C SER A 84 22.46 3.41 11.92
N LEU A 85 22.11 4.49 11.18
CA LEU A 85 20.72 4.76 10.84
C LEU A 85 20.23 3.63 9.94
N ALA A 86 19.40 2.79 10.53
CA ALA A 86 18.71 1.76 9.80
C ALA A 86 17.86 2.40 8.68
N ALA A 87 18.20 2.18 7.41
CA ALA A 87 17.18 2.12 6.37
C ALA A 87 16.39 0.81 6.53
N ARG A 88 15.76 0.66 7.72
CA ARG A 88 14.83 -0.38 8.12
C ARG A 88 13.58 0.39 8.54
N ASN A 89 12.71 0.68 7.58
CA ASN A 89 11.38 1.11 7.96
C ASN A 89 10.57 -0.12 8.41
N ASP A 90 9.61 0.14 9.28
CA ASP A 90 8.61 -0.83 9.75
C ASP A 90 7.92 -1.56 8.59
N SER A 91 7.61 -0.86 7.51
CA SER A 91 6.96 -1.42 6.32
C SER A 91 7.80 -2.53 5.66
N ALA A 92 9.13 -2.39 5.63
CA ALA A 92 10.05 -3.40 5.12
C ALA A 92 10.14 -4.63 6.03
N LEU A 93 10.04 -4.45 7.35
CA LEU A 93 9.96 -5.55 8.32
C LEU A 93 8.64 -6.32 8.14
N VAL A 94 7.52 -5.62 8.06
CA VAL A 94 6.19 -6.23 7.83
C VAL A 94 6.19 -7.02 6.52
N TRP A 95 6.77 -6.47 5.45
CA TRP A 95 6.93 -7.20 4.19
C TRP A 95 7.78 -8.47 4.34
N ALA A 96 8.88 -8.41 5.08
CA ALA A 96 9.73 -9.57 5.33
C ALA A 96 9.00 -10.68 6.11
N LEU A 97 8.14 -10.32 7.08
CA LEU A 97 7.30 -11.27 7.82
C LEU A 97 6.29 -11.96 6.91
N ILE A 98 5.62 -11.20 6.02
CA ILE A 98 4.69 -11.77 5.02
C ILE A 98 5.44 -12.74 4.11
N ARG A 99 6.61 -12.35 3.60
CA ARG A 99 7.43 -13.21 2.74
C ARG A 99 7.87 -14.49 3.44
N HIS A 100 8.30 -14.40 4.69
CA HIS A 100 8.65 -15.58 5.47
C HIS A 100 7.49 -16.58 5.57
N ARG A 101 6.25 -16.09 5.81
CA ARG A 101 5.05 -16.93 5.86
C ARG A 101 4.70 -17.55 4.51
N THR A 102 4.78 -16.77 3.42
CA THR A 102 4.54 -17.28 2.07
C THR A 102 5.57 -18.31 1.64
N ASP A 103 6.86 -18.06 1.93
CA ASP A 103 7.93 -19.02 1.66
C ASP A 103 7.76 -20.31 2.50
N ALA A 104 7.07 -20.23 3.64
CA ALA A 104 6.66 -21.36 4.48
C ALA A 104 5.35 -22.04 4.05
N GLY A 105 4.69 -21.56 2.98
CA GLY A 105 3.53 -22.19 2.35
C GLY A 105 2.16 -21.56 2.67
N ASP A 106 2.09 -20.47 3.43
CA ASP A 106 0.85 -19.71 3.56
C ASP A 106 0.50 -19.04 2.21
N ASP A 107 -0.79 -19.02 1.83
CA ASP A 107 -1.24 -18.15 0.76
C ASP A 107 -1.10 -16.67 1.15
N VAL A 108 -1.09 -15.77 0.16
CA VAL A 108 -0.87 -14.33 0.40
C VAL A 108 -1.94 -13.73 1.33
N PRO A 109 -3.26 -13.97 1.16
CA PRO A 109 -4.29 -13.48 2.09
C PRO A 109 -4.04 -13.89 3.55
N ARG A 110 -3.71 -15.17 3.80
CA ARG A 110 -3.41 -15.69 5.12
C ARG A 110 -2.12 -15.09 5.69
N ALA A 111 -1.05 -15.05 4.89
CA ALA A 111 0.23 -14.48 5.31
C ALA A 111 0.09 -13.01 5.74
N VAL A 112 -0.70 -12.22 4.98
CA VAL A 112 -1.03 -10.83 5.31
C VAL A 112 -1.86 -10.75 6.60
N ALA A 113 -2.95 -11.53 6.70
CA ALA A 113 -3.84 -11.50 7.85
C ALA A 113 -3.12 -11.86 9.16
N GLU A 114 -2.33 -12.94 9.16
CA GLU A 114 -1.59 -13.37 10.35
C GLU A 114 -0.49 -12.37 10.73
N THR A 115 0.23 -11.81 9.75
CA THR A 115 1.24 -10.78 10.02
C THR A 115 0.60 -9.54 10.66
N VAL A 116 -0.55 -9.09 10.15
CA VAL A 116 -1.26 -7.93 10.72
C VAL A 116 -1.68 -8.19 12.16
N ARG A 117 -2.24 -9.37 12.46
CA ARG A 117 -2.62 -9.72 13.84
C ARG A 117 -1.42 -9.79 14.78
N GLU A 118 -0.33 -10.40 14.34
CA GLU A 118 0.90 -10.52 15.13
C GLU A 118 1.51 -9.16 15.44
N VAL A 119 1.63 -8.29 14.43
CA VAL A 119 2.18 -6.94 14.60
C VAL A 119 1.25 -6.07 15.45
N ALA A 120 -0.07 -6.17 15.28
CA ALA A 120 -1.02 -5.43 16.09
C ALA A 120 -1.00 -5.86 17.57
N ALA A 121 -0.79 -7.15 17.85
CA ALA A 121 -0.64 -7.67 19.21
C ALA A 121 0.68 -7.20 19.85
N ALA A 122 1.79 -7.22 19.08
CA ALA A 122 3.10 -6.80 19.56
C ALA A 122 3.23 -5.28 19.73
N ALA A 123 2.53 -4.50 18.90
CA ALA A 123 2.54 -3.05 18.91
C ALA A 123 1.10 -2.51 18.79
N PRO A 124 0.33 -2.49 19.89
CA PRO A 124 -1.03 -1.94 19.91
C PRO A 124 -1.06 -0.50 19.42
N GLY A 125 -2.07 -0.15 18.62
CA GLY A 125 -2.20 1.17 17.99
C GLY A 125 -1.43 1.33 16.67
N SER A 126 -0.76 0.27 16.19
CA SER A 126 -0.19 0.22 14.84
C SER A 126 -1.27 0.43 13.77
N ARG A 127 -0.91 1.14 12.71
CA ARG A 127 -1.74 1.30 11.49
C ARG A 127 -1.15 0.40 10.42
N LEU A 128 -1.93 -0.56 9.95
CA LEU A 128 -1.44 -1.68 9.15
C LEU A 128 -2.26 -1.79 7.86
N ASN A 129 -2.44 -0.66 7.17
CA ASN A 129 -2.96 -0.68 5.80
C ASN A 129 -1.88 -1.20 4.87
N LEU A 130 -2.09 -2.41 4.36
CA LEU A 130 -1.22 -3.06 3.40
C LEU A 130 -1.95 -3.16 2.06
N LEU A 131 -1.20 -3.16 0.97
CA LEU A 131 -1.73 -3.32 -0.37
C LEU A 131 -0.69 -4.04 -1.24
N LEU A 132 -1.01 -5.28 -1.60
CA LEU A 132 -0.17 -6.19 -2.37
C LEU A 132 -0.95 -6.63 -3.62
N THR A 133 -0.23 -6.95 -4.69
CA THR A 133 -0.81 -7.62 -5.85
C THR A 133 0.21 -8.53 -6.52
N ASP A 134 -0.29 -9.61 -7.11
CA ASP A 134 0.46 -10.53 -7.97
C ASP A 134 0.17 -10.31 -9.47
N GLY A 135 -0.59 -9.26 -9.81
CA GLY A 135 -1.02 -8.93 -11.16
C GLY A 135 -2.42 -9.41 -11.52
N ALA A 136 -2.98 -10.38 -10.77
CA ALA A 136 -4.34 -10.89 -10.97
C ALA A 136 -5.24 -10.63 -9.75
N THR A 137 -4.65 -10.68 -8.56
CA THR A 137 -5.31 -10.52 -7.28
C THR A 137 -4.71 -9.34 -6.53
N ILE A 138 -5.55 -8.56 -5.86
CA ILE A 138 -5.19 -7.54 -4.88
C ILE A 138 -5.50 -8.11 -3.50
N THR A 139 -4.51 -8.10 -2.61
CA THR A 139 -4.68 -8.40 -1.19
C THR A 139 -4.37 -7.15 -0.39
N ALA A 140 -5.32 -6.69 0.43
CA ALA A 140 -5.18 -5.45 1.18
C ALA A 140 -5.79 -5.55 2.57
N THR A 141 -5.39 -4.65 3.47
CA THR A 141 -5.97 -4.52 4.80
C THR A 141 -6.40 -3.08 5.08
N ALA A 142 -7.58 -2.93 5.66
CA ALA A 142 -7.99 -1.71 6.35
C ALA A 142 -7.71 -1.94 7.84
N TRP A 143 -6.77 -1.20 8.42
CA TRP A 143 -6.38 -1.28 9.82
C TRP A 143 -5.83 0.08 10.30
N GLY A 144 -6.70 0.90 10.87
CA GLY A 144 -6.33 2.18 11.49
C GLY A 144 -6.07 3.34 10.52
N ASP A 145 -6.33 3.16 9.22
CA ASP A 145 -6.34 4.21 8.19
C ASP A 145 -7.34 3.85 7.07
N THR A 146 -7.70 4.79 6.21
CA THR A 146 -8.74 4.60 5.20
C THR A 146 -8.28 3.68 4.07
N LEU A 147 -9.20 2.83 3.60
CA LEU A 147 -9.04 2.03 2.40
C LEU A 147 -10.37 2.01 1.66
N TRP A 148 -10.32 2.15 0.35
CA TRP A 148 -11.47 2.26 -0.53
C TRP A 148 -11.29 1.28 -1.69
N TYR A 149 -12.40 0.79 -2.22
CA TYR A 149 -12.40 -0.02 -3.42
C TYR A 149 -13.50 0.42 -4.39
N LEU A 150 -13.24 0.24 -5.67
CA LEU A 150 -14.19 0.38 -6.76
C LEU A 150 -14.09 -0.89 -7.60
N THR A 151 -15.23 -1.50 -7.90
CA THR A 151 -15.29 -2.69 -8.74
C THR A 151 -16.36 -2.51 -9.81
N GLU A 152 -15.97 -2.75 -11.06
CA GLU A 152 -16.84 -2.92 -12.21
C GLU A 152 -16.72 -4.40 -12.62
N PRO A 153 -17.61 -5.28 -12.15
CA PRO A 153 -17.45 -6.72 -12.28
C PRO A 153 -17.21 -7.17 -13.72
N GLY A 154 -16.14 -7.94 -13.92
CA GLY A 154 -15.72 -8.45 -15.23
C GLY A 154 -14.88 -7.47 -16.05
N ARG A 155 -14.61 -6.27 -15.52
CA ARG A 155 -13.81 -5.25 -16.23
C ARG A 155 -12.60 -4.82 -15.42
N ARG A 156 -12.81 -4.34 -14.19
CA ARG A 156 -11.72 -3.84 -13.35
C ARG A 156 -12.09 -3.77 -11.88
N THR A 157 -11.08 -3.84 -11.04
CA THR A 157 -11.13 -3.44 -9.65
C THR A 157 -9.94 -2.54 -9.32
N ALA A 158 -10.22 -1.44 -8.63
CA ALA A 158 -9.21 -0.57 -8.03
C ALA A 158 -9.36 -0.56 -6.51
N VAL A 159 -8.23 -0.58 -5.80
CA VAL A 159 -8.17 -0.47 -4.35
C VAL A 159 -7.20 0.64 -4.01
N ALA A 160 -7.62 1.64 -3.24
CA ALA A 160 -6.86 2.84 -2.98
C ALA A 160 -7.02 3.33 -1.53
N SER A 161 -6.06 4.09 -1.01
CA SER A 161 -6.19 4.72 0.31
C SER A 161 -7.35 5.72 0.39
N GLU A 162 -7.66 6.38 -0.73
CA GLU A 162 -8.81 7.25 -0.93
C GLU A 162 -9.21 7.26 -2.42
N PRO A 163 -10.49 7.56 -2.76
CA PRO A 163 -10.95 7.61 -4.14
C PRO A 163 -10.12 8.56 -5.00
N TYR A 164 -9.67 8.10 -6.17
CA TYR A 164 -8.89 8.90 -7.11
C TYR A 164 -9.73 9.80 -8.03
N ASP A 165 -11.04 9.59 -8.02
CA ASP A 165 -12.06 10.38 -8.71
C ASP A 165 -13.34 10.44 -7.85
N ASP A 166 -14.43 10.92 -8.45
CA ASP A 166 -15.72 11.08 -7.80
C ASP A 166 -16.73 10.02 -8.29
N ASP A 167 -16.26 8.86 -8.77
CA ASP A 167 -17.13 7.77 -9.20
C ASP A 167 -18.00 7.28 -8.01
N PRO A 168 -19.33 7.23 -8.16
CA PRO A 168 -20.22 6.82 -7.06
C PRO A 168 -20.08 5.34 -6.67
N LEU A 169 -19.39 4.52 -7.47
CA LEU A 169 -19.13 3.11 -7.17
C LEU A 169 -18.04 2.91 -6.11
N TRP A 170 -17.30 3.95 -5.73
CA TRP A 170 -16.35 3.88 -4.62
C TRP A 170 -17.04 3.51 -3.31
N ARG A 171 -16.49 2.51 -2.63
CA ARG A 171 -16.95 2.02 -1.33
C ARG A 171 -15.80 2.01 -0.35
N GLU A 172 -16.06 2.50 0.86
CA GLU A 172 -15.10 2.43 1.96
C GLU A 172 -15.05 1.00 2.51
N VAL A 173 -13.84 0.49 2.73
CA VAL A 173 -13.61 -0.78 3.40
C VAL A 173 -13.75 -0.56 4.90
N PRO A 174 -14.58 -1.34 5.62
CA PRO A 174 -14.67 -1.24 7.07
C PRO A 174 -13.31 -1.46 7.74
N ASP A 175 -13.04 -0.74 8.82
CA ASP A 175 -11.80 -0.92 9.56
C ASP A 175 -11.66 -2.36 10.08
N ARG A 176 -10.42 -2.81 10.31
CA ARG A 176 -10.06 -4.19 10.69
C ARG A 176 -10.58 -5.24 9.71
N THR A 177 -10.40 -5.02 8.41
CA THR A 177 -10.89 -5.91 7.35
C THR A 177 -9.75 -6.29 6.40
N LEU A 178 -9.69 -7.58 6.06
CA LEU A 178 -8.92 -8.09 4.94
C LEU A 178 -9.77 -8.00 3.67
N LEU A 179 -9.23 -7.38 2.63
CA LEU A 179 -9.81 -7.33 1.29
C LEU A 179 -9.00 -8.23 0.37
N VAL A 180 -9.69 -9.10 -0.35
CA VAL A 180 -9.12 -9.87 -1.48
C VAL A 180 -9.97 -9.57 -2.70
N ALA A 181 -9.36 -9.09 -3.78
CA ALA A 181 -10.07 -8.68 -4.98
C ALA A 181 -9.42 -9.19 -6.26
N THR A 182 -10.24 -9.57 -7.23
CA THR A 182 -9.85 -9.84 -8.61
C THR A 182 -10.45 -8.77 -9.52
N ALA A 183 -10.29 -8.88 -10.83
CA ALA A 183 -10.99 -8.02 -11.79
C ALA A 183 -12.53 -8.17 -11.75
N SER A 184 -13.05 -9.25 -11.14
CA SER A 184 -14.48 -9.58 -11.14
C SER A 184 -15.13 -9.49 -9.77
N ASP A 185 -14.39 -9.80 -8.71
CA ASP A 185 -14.96 -10.02 -7.39
C ASP A 185 -14.16 -9.30 -6.31
N VAL A 186 -14.85 -8.93 -5.22
CA VAL A 186 -14.24 -8.38 -4.01
C VAL A 186 -14.80 -9.12 -2.80
N LEU A 187 -13.92 -9.74 -2.04
CA LEU A 187 -14.24 -10.42 -0.78
C LEU A 187 -13.69 -9.60 0.39
N LEU A 188 -14.56 -9.30 1.35
CA LEU A 188 -14.22 -8.61 2.59
C LEU A 188 -14.34 -9.57 3.77
N THR A 189 -13.24 -9.81 4.48
CA THR A 189 -13.17 -10.70 5.64
C THR A 189 -12.78 -9.91 6.89
N PRO A 190 -13.65 -9.79 7.90
CA PRO A 190 -13.30 -9.15 9.17
C PRO A 190 -12.11 -9.83 9.85
N LEU A 191 -11.12 -9.04 10.26
CA LEU A 191 -9.98 -9.50 11.07
C LEU A 191 -10.34 -9.32 12.53
N LYS A 192 -10.66 -10.43 13.22
CA LYS A 192 -10.86 -10.41 14.67
C LYS A 192 -9.55 -10.02 15.35
N GLU A 193 -9.61 -9.12 16.33
CA GLU A 193 -8.50 -8.93 17.27
C GLU A 193 -8.30 -10.23 18.06
N PRO A 194 -7.04 -10.63 18.35
CA PRO A 194 -6.82 -11.66 19.34
C PRO A 194 -7.43 -11.19 20.67
N PRO A 195 -8.06 -12.09 21.46
CA PRO A 195 -8.59 -11.73 22.76
C PRO A 195 -7.45 -11.16 23.63
N ALA A 196 -7.77 -10.08 24.33
CA ALA A 196 -6.87 -9.38 25.26
C ALA A 196 -6.44 -10.27 26.44
#